data_AF-X1FUB5-F1
#
_entry.id   AF-X1FUB5-F1
#
_cell.length_a   1.000
_cell.length_b   1.000
_cell.length_c   1.000
_cell.angle_alpha   90.00
_cell.angle_beta   90.00
_cell.angle_gamma   90.00
#
_symmetry.space_group_name_H-M   'P 1'
#
loop_
_entity.id
_entity.type
_entity.pdbx_description
1 polymer ?
#
loop_
_entity_poly.entity_id
_entity_poly.type
_entity_poly.pdbx_seq_one_letter_code
_entity_poly.pdbx_strand_id
1 'polypeptide(L)'
;ESIPVDKKKTDEVIGATLNTSGSFKFKATKVGKDTVLSQIIRLVEEAQGSKAPIQRLVDTVASYFVPTVIGIAIITFIVWIIFGPKPSITLALVNFVSVLIIACPCALGLATPTAIMVGTGKGAENGILIKDAASLELTHRLNTIVFDKTGTLTKGEPVVTDIIIKEKSSIYSKEELLKLSASSELYSEHPLGKAMVKKAKQLKLKLIEPKNFKSITGRGISAEVDGKKILKGNLALMRENNIALDGLEEKALVLSNEGKTPIFISADSKPLGIIAVADTLKDNTKKYLNDLQNLR
;
A
#
# COMPACT_ATOMS: atom_id res chain seq x y z
N GLU A 1 2.45 4.97 -7.88
CA GLU A 1 1.61 5.19 -9.09
C GLU A 1 1.33 3.88 -9.78
N SER A 2 0.07 3.52 -9.99
CA SER A 2 -0.36 2.25 -10.63
C SER A 2 -0.47 2.34 -12.16
N ILE A 3 -0.37 3.55 -12.73
CA ILE A 3 -0.36 3.77 -14.17
C ILE A 3 1.10 3.85 -14.65
N PRO A 4 1.52 3.03 -15.63
CA PRO A 4 2.84 3.14 -16.23
C PRO A 4 3.09 4.53 -16.80
N VAL A 5 4.33 5.03 -16.64
CA VAL A 5 4.73 6.34 -17.14
C VAL A 5 5.53 6.17 -18.42
N ASP A 6 5.11 6.87 -19.49
CA ASP A 6 5.82 6.87 -20.77
C ASP A 6 7.23 7.46 -20.63
N LYS A 7 8.21 6.89 -21.36
CA LYS A 7 9.62 7.31 -21.35
C LYS A 7 10.15 7.65 -22.74
N LYS A 8 10.86 8.77 -22.87
CA LYS A 8 11.49 9.28 -24.10
C LYS A 8 13.01 9.38 -23.95
N LYS A 9 13.71 9.75 -25.05
CA LYS A 9 15.17 9.70 -25.24
C LYS A 9 16.02 10.53 -24.25
N THR A 10 15.43 11.23 -23.30
CA THR A 10 16.11 12.07 -22.31
C THR A 10 15.58 11.86 -20.89
N ASP A 11 14.58 10.99 -20.73
CA ASP A 11 13.90 10.83 -19.45
C ASP A 11 14.73 9.92 -18.53
N GLU A 12 14.74 10.26 -17.25
CA GLU A 12 15.34 9.39 -16.24
C GLU A 12 14.49 8.13 -16.04
N VAL A 13 15.18 7.00 -15.87
CA VAL A 13 14.59 5.71 -15.51
C VAL A 13 15.16 5.25 -14.18
N ILE A 14 14.29 4.73 -13.32
CA ILE A 14 14.67 4.31 -11.97
C ILE A 14 14.95 2.79 -11.98
N GLY A 15 16.08 2.37 -11.42
CA GLY A 15 16.41 0.96 -11.26
C GLY A 15 15.32 0.19 -10.51
N ALA A 16 15.13 -1.09 -10.86
CA ALA A 16 14.07 -1.98 -10.36
C ALA A 16 12.62 -1.61 -10.75
N THR A 17 12.40 -0.60 -11.60
CA THR A 17 11.10 -0.41 -12.26
C THR A 17 10.89 -1.43 -13.40
N LEU A 18 9.64 -1.78 -13.66
CA LEU A 18 9.28 -2.74 -14.70
C LEU A 18 9.04 -2.02 -16.03
N ASN A 19 9.78 -2.41 -17.07
CA ASN A 19 9.48 -2.01 -18.43
C ASN A 19 8.29 -2.84 -18.94
N THR A 20 7.16 -2.18 -19.22
CA THR A 20 5.93 -2.85 -19.66
C THR A 20 5.91 -3.13 -21.16
N SER A 21 6.40 -2.20 -21.99
CA SER A 21 6.21 -2.25 -23.43
C SER A 21 7.36 -1.59 -24.19
N GLY A 22 7.79 -2.23 -25.28
CA GLY A 22 8.89 -1.74 -26.12
C GLY A 22 10.27 -2.09 -25.55
N SER A 23 11.31 -1.70 -26.28
CA SER A 23 12.70 -1.85 -25.85
C SER A 23 13.44 -0.53 -26.05
N PHE A 24 14.37 -0.23 -25.14
CA PHE A 24 15.21 0.94 -25.23
C PHE A 24 16.58 0.64 -24.60
N LYS A 25 17.58 1.40 -25.02
CA LYS A 25 18.89 1.43 -24.36
C LYS A 25 18.95 2.64 -23.46
N PHE A 26 19.55 2.50 -22.29
CA PHE A 26 19.76 3.59 -21.35
C PHE A 26 21.24 3.67 -20.95
N LYS A 27 21.67 4.86 -20.54
CA LYS A 27 22.99 5.08 -19.95
C LYS A 27 22.83 5.03 -18.43
N ALA A 28 23.60 4.17 -17.76
CA ALA A 28 23.63 4.15 -16.30
C ALA A 28 24.24 5.47 -15.79
N THR A 29 23.47 6.23 -15.00
CA THR A 29 23.90 7.49 -14.37
C THR A 29 24.25 7.32 -12.89
N LYS A 30 23.56 6.39 -12.19
CA LYS A 30 23.82 6.00 -10.80
C LYS A 30 23.82 4.47 -10.70
N VAL A 31 24.79 3.91 -10.00
CA VAL A 31 24.96 2.44 -9.84
C VAL A 31 25.32 2.09 -8.39
N GLY A 32 25.04 0.85 -8.00
CA GLY A 32 25.32 0.38 -6.63
C GLY A 32 24.61 1.23 -5.57
N LYS A 33 25.40 1.77 -4.61
CA LYS A 33 24.91 2.52 -3.45
C LYS A 33 24.19 3.83 -3.79
N ASP A 34 24.45 4.38 -4.98
CA ASP A 34 23.86 5.65 -5.42
C ASP A 34 22.49 5.47 -6.08
N THR A 35 22.02 4.23 -6.25
CA THR A 35 20.68 3.97 -6.81
C THR A 35 19.58 4.40 -5.84
N VAL A 36 18.42 4.80 -6.37
CA VAL A 36 17.24 5.13 -5.57
C VAL A 36 16.85 3.98 -4.65
N LEU A 37 16.91 2.73 -5.13
CA LEU A 37 16.60 1.55 -4.32
C LEU A 37 17.58 1.39 -3.15
N SER A 38 18.89 1.55 -3.37
CA SER A 38 19.88 1.49 -2.29
C SER A 38 19.70 2.62 -1.27
N GLN A 39 19.31 3.82 -1.71
CA GLN A 39 18.99 4.91 -0.79
C GLN A 39 17.74 4.60 0.05
N ILE A 40 16.69 4.02 -0.55
CA ILE A 40 15.51 3.55 0.18
C ILE A 40 15.89 2.49 1.20
N ILE A 41 16.69 1.49 0.83
CA ILE A 41 17.15 0.44 1.75
C ILE A 41 17.92 1.08 2.92
N ARG A 42 18.85 2.00 2.65
CA ARG A 42 19.62 2.68 3.69
C ARG A 42 18.72 3.47 4.65
N LEU A 43 17.74 4.20 4.12
CA LEU A 43 16.76 4.94 4.94
C LEU A 43 15.92 3.98 5.82
N VAL A 44 15.55 2.81 5.30
CA VAL A 44 14.84 1.77 6.06
C VAL A 44 15.73 1.16 7.14
N GLU A 45 17.00 0.88 6.85
CA GLU A 45 17.98 0.36 7.81
C GLU A 45 18.28 1.37 8.92
N GLU A 46 18.49 2.64 8.58
CA GLU A 46 18.66 3.74 9.54
C GLU A 46 17.43 3.87 10.46
N ALA A 47 16.22 3.67 9.93
CA ALA A 47 14.99 3.69 10.73
C ALA A 47 14.85 2.43 11.64
N GLN A 48 15.22 1.25 11.14
CA GLN A 48 15.14 -0.03 11.88
C GLN A 48 16.22 -0.20 12.95
N GLY A 49 17.34 0.53 12.85
CA GLY A 49 18.47 0.45 13.80
C GLY A 49 18.21 1.05 15.19
N SER A 50 16.99 1.51 15.48
CA SER A 50 16.64 2.13 16.77
C SER A 50 16.04 1.09 17.75
N LYS A 51 16.59 1.02 18.96
CA LYS A 51 16.12 0.06 19.99
C LYS A 51 14.66 0.31 20.39
N ALA A 52 13.91 -0.79 20.53
CA ALA A 52 12.55 -0.79 21.03
C ALA A 52 12.42 -0.13 22.43
N PRO A 53 11.39 0.69 22.70
CA PRO A 53 11.25 1.42 23.96
C PRO A 53 11.04 0.55 25.23
N ILE A 54 10.38 -0.61 25.19
CA ILE A 54 10.06 -1.37 26.42
C ILE A 54 11.24 -2.17 26.98
N GLN A 55 12.26 -2.51 26.18
CA GLN A 55 13.46 -3.15 26.71
C GLN A 55 14.07 -2.27 27.82
N ARG A 56 13.89 -0.94 27.68
CA ARG A 56 14.22 0.03 28.72
C ARG A 56 13.36 -0.10 29.98
N LEU A 57 12.11 -0.55 29.94
CA LEU A 57 11.27 -0.65 31.13
C LEU A 57 11.79 -1.72 32.09
N VAL A 58 12.08 -2.93 31.61
CA VAL A 58 12.66 -3.99 32.44
C VAL A 58 14.05 -3.58 32.92
N ASP A 59 14.86 -2.98 32.05
CA ASP A 59 16.19 -2.47 32.42
C ASP A 59 16.10 -1.35 33.47
N THR A 60 15.08 -0.48 33.39
CA THR A 60 14.83 0.60 34.36
C THR A 60 14.34 0.04 35.69
N VAL A 61 13.39 -0.91 35.67
CA VAL A 61 12.93 -1.56 36.91
C VAL A 61 14.10 -2.27 37.58
N ALA A 62 14.92 -3.01 36.83
CA ALA A 62 16.11 -3.68 37.36
C ALA A 62 17.14 -2.69 37.93
N SER A 63 17.36 -1.54 37.28
CA SER A 63 18.34 -0.54 37.72
C SER A 63 17.98 0.13 39.05
N TYR A 64 16.68 0.25 39.37
CA TYR A 64 16.23 0.70 40.69
C TYR A 64 16.08 -0.45 41.69
N PHE A 65 15.59 -1.61 41.25
CA PHE A 65 15.27 -2.76 42.10
C PHE A 65 16.52 -3.40 42.71
N VAL A 66 17.56 -3.64 41.90
CA VAL A 66 18.78 -4.32 42.36
C VAL A 66 19.50 -3.53 43.47
N PRO A 67 19.78 -2.21 43.33
CA PRO A 67 20.39 -1.45 44.42
C PRO A 67 19.51 -1.37 45.67
N THR A 68 18.19 -1.27 45.51
CA THR A 68 17.24 -1.22 46.63
C THR A 68 17.27 -2.50 47.45
N VAL A 69 17.23 -3.66 46.79
CA VAL A 69 17.30 -4.99 47.44
C VAL A 69 18.63 -5.18 48.16
N ILE A 70 19.74 -4.78 47.55
CA ILE A 70 21.07 -4.83 48.18
C ILE A 70 21.10 -3.93 49.43
N GLY A 71 20.53 -2.73 49.36
CA GLY A 71 20.40 -1.83 50.50
C GLY A 71 19.60 -2.44 51.65
N ILE A 72 18.44 -3.03 51.36
CA ILE A 72 17.60 -3.72 52.35
C ILE A 72 18.34 -4.92 52.96
N ALA A 73 19.06 -5.70 52.14
CA ALA A 73 19.83 -6.84 52.62
C ALA A 73 20.92 -6.38 53.61
N ILE A 74 21.69 -5.33 53.27
CA ILE A 74 22.73 -4.76 54.14
C ILE A 74 22.11 -4.25 55.46
N ILE A 75 20.99 -3.52 55.39
CA ILE A 75 20.29 -3.04 56.59
C ILE A 75 19.84 -4.22 57.45
N THR A 76 19.29 -5.26 56.84
CA THR A 76 18.87 -6.48 57.53
C THR A 76 20.06 -7.13 58.24
N PHE A 77 21.20 -7.26 57.58
CA PHE A 77 22.42 -7.79 58.19
C PHE A 77 22.87 -6.99 59.42
N ILE A 78 22.88 -5.65 59.33
CA ILE A 78 23.27 -4.76 60.45
C ILE A 78 22.28 -4.86 61.62
N VAL A 79 20.97 -4.94 61.36
CA VAL A 79 19.98 -5.06 62.44
C VAL A 79 20.14 -6.38 63.19
N TRP A 80 20.30 -7.49 62.47
CA TRP A 80 20.44 -8.81 63.08
C TRP A 80 21.79 -9.04 63.78
N ILE A 81 22.86 -8.34 63.37
CA ILE A 81 24.14 -8.43 64.09
C ILE A 81 24.10 -7.70 65.44
N ILE A 82 23.35 -6.59 65.54
CA ILE A 82 23.26 -5.75 66.74
C ILE A 82 22.20 -6.27 67.72
N PHE A 83 21.01 -6.62 67.22
CA PHE A 83 19.86 -6.97 68.05
C PHE A 83 19.49 -8.46 68.03
N GLY A 84 20.16 -9.28 67.20
CA GLY A 84 19.83 -10.68 67.03
C GLY A 84 20.32 -11.59 68.19
N PRO A 85 19.62 -12.70 68.46
CA PRO A 85 20.05 -13.70 69.43
C PRO A 85 21.37 -14.37 69.01
N LYS A 86 22.17 -14.80 70.00
CA LYS A 86 23.44 -15.51 69.74
C LYS A 86 23.15 -16.91 69.16
N PRO A 87 23.85 -17.36 68.11
CA PRO A 87 24.96 -16.68 67.40
C PRO A 87 24.48 -15.67 66.35
N SER A 88 24.75 -14.38 66.60
CA SER A 88 24.20 -13.26 65.81
C SER A 88 24.74 -13.18 64.38
N ILE A 89 26.02 -13.57 64.16
CA ILE A 89 26.65 -13.56 62.83
C ILE A 89 25.98 -14.57 61.89
N THR A 90 25.77 -15.80 62.35
CA THR A 90 25.15 -16.85 61.55
C THR A 90 23.72 -16.45 61.16
N LEU A 91 22.94 -15.97 62.13
CA LEU A 91 21.56 -15.56 61.89
C LEU A 91 21.47 -14.34 60.97
N ALA A 92 22.35 -13.34 61.14
CA ALA A 92 22.43 -12.18 60.26
C ALA A 92 22.80 -12.56 58.82
N LEU A 93 23.75 -13.48 58.64
CA LEU A 93 24.16 -13.95 57.30
C LEU A 93 23.04 -14.75 56.63
N VAL A 94 22.36 -15.63 57.36
CA VAL A 94 21.20 -16.37 56.85
C VAL A 94 20.11 -15.40 56.38
N ASN A 95 19.73 -14.41 57.20
CA ASN A 95 18.71 -13.44 56.84
C ASN A 95 19.12 -12.53 55.67
N PHE A 96 20.40 -12.12 55.59
CA PHE A 96 20.94 -11.38 54.45
C PHE A 96 20.77 -12.17 53.15
N VAL A 97 21.20 -13.43 53.14
CA VAL A 97 21.10 -14.30 51.96
C VAL A 97 19.63 -14.59 51.62
N SER A 98 18.77 -14.81 52.62
CA SER A 98 17.33 -15.00 52.41
C SER A 98 16.67 -13.82 51.70
N VAL A 99 16.99 -12.58 52.09
CA VAL A 99 16.47 -11.37 51.42
C VAL A 99 16.88 -11.33 49.95
N LEU A 100 18.15 -11.64 49.63
CA LEU A 100 18.63 -11.66 48.25
C LEU A 100 17.97 -12.77 47.41
N ILE A 101 17.79 -13.97 47.99
CA ILE A 101 17.16 -15.11 47.28
C ILE A 101 15.70 -14.82 46.98
N ILE A 102 14.94 -14.33 47.97
CA ILE A 102 13.51 -14.07 47.84
C ILE A 102 13.24 -12.94 46.85
N ALA A 103 14.17 -11.98 46.74
CA ALA A 103 14.02 -10.84 45.84
C ALA A 103 14.25 -11.16 44.35
N CYS A 104 14.77 -12.34 43.99
CA CYS A 104 15.07 -12.66 42.59
C CYS A 104 13.79 -12.66 41.71
N PRO A 105 13.66 -11.73 40.73
CA PRO A 105 12.42 -11.57 39.98
C PRO A 105 12.35 -12.53 38.78
N CYS A 106 12.42 -13.85 39.01
CA CYS A 106 12.47 -14.87 37.96
C CYS A 106 11.32 -14.78 36.95
N ALA A 107 10.12 -14.38 37.38
CA ALA A 107 8.95 -14.25 36.52
C ALA A 107 9.01 -13.03 35.59
N LEU A 108 9.73 -11.97 35.98
CA LEU A 108 9.78 -10.72 35.23
C LEU A 108 10.44 -10.90 33.85
N GLY A 109 11.44 -11.77 33.77
CA GLY A 109 12.16 -12.05 32.53
C GLY A 109 11.34 -12.82 31.47
N LEU A 110 10.26 -13.50 31.87
CA LEU A 110 9.42 -14.30 30.97
C LEU A 110 8.06 -13.66 30.65
N ALA A 111 7.59 -12.71 31.47
CA ALA A 111 6.28 -12.09 31.29
C ALA A 111 6.15 -11.40 29.91
N THR A 112 7.11 -10.55 29.55
CA THR A 112 7.08 -9.79 28.29
C THR A 112 7.20 -10.67 27.05
N PRO A 113 8.18 -11.61 26.93
CA PRO A 113 8.25 -12.51 25.79
C PRO A 113 7.00 -13.37 25.60
N THR A 114 6.39 -13.84 26.69
CA THR A 114 5.17 -14.65 26.63
C THR A 114 3.99 -13.83 26.11
N ALA A 115 3.81 -12.60 26.60
CA ALA A 115 2.76 -11.70 26.15
C ALA A 115 2.93 -11.35 24.66
N ILE A 116 4.15 -11.07 24.20
CA ILE A 116 4.46 -10.79 22.79
C ILE A 116 4.16 -12.01 21.92
N MET A 117 4.59 -13.20 22.33
CA MET A 117 4.37 -14.43 21.57
C MET A 117 2.87 -14.72 21.38
N VAL A 118 2.08 -14.60 22.46
CA VAL A 118 0.62 -14.78 22.37
C VAL A 118 -0.03 -13.67 21.56
N GLY A 119 0.38 -12.41 21.74
CA GLY A 119 -0.15 -11.26 21.01
C GLY A 119 0.12 -11.32 19.50
N THR A 120 1.35 -11.69 19.11
CA THR A 120 1.72 -11.88 17.70
C THR A 120 0.99 -13.08 17.09
N GLY A 121 0.85 -14.19 17.83
CA GLY A 121 0.02 -15.33 17.43
C GLY A 121 -1.45 -14.94 17.19
N LYS A 122 -2.02 -14.13 18.09
CA LYS A 122 -3.39 -13.64 17.94
C LYS A 122 -3.56 -12.69 16.75
N GLY A 123 -2.56 -11.86 16.46
CA GLY A 123 -2.51 -11.03 15.26
C GLY A 123 -2.55 -11.89 13.99
N ALA A 124 -1.73 -12.95 13.94
CA ALA A 124 -1.66 -13.85 12.79
C ALA A 124 -2.98 -14.58 12.52
N GLU A 125 -3.72 -15.01 13.55
CA GLU A 125 -5.07 -15.57 13.41
C GLU A 125 -6.06 -14.59 12.73
N ASN A 126 -5.80 -13.29 12.82
CA ASN A 126 -6.61 -12.23 12.21
C ASN A 126 -5.99 -11.66 10.92
N GLY A 127 -4.97 -12.33 10.36
CA GLY A 127 -4.30 -11.89 9.14
C GLY A 127 -3.37 -10.68 9.32
N ILE A 128 -2.99 -10.35 10.55
CA ILE A 128 -2.05 -9.27 10.88
C ILE A 128 -0.70 -9.89 11.21
N LEU A 129 0.27 -9.73 10.31
CA LEU A 129 1.63 -10.23 10.51
C LEU A 129 2.49 -9.15 11.16
N ILE A 130 2.91 -9.39 12.40
CA ILE A 130 3.77 -8.49 13.16
C ILE A 130 5.20 -9.03 13.10
N LYS A 131 6.11 -8.23 12.52
CA LYS A 131 7.49 -8.67 12.25
C LYS A 131 8.38 -8.70 13.50
N ASP A 132 8.12 -7.83 14.46
CA ASP A 132 8.94 -7.66 15.66
C ASP A 132 8.11 -7.16 16.86
N ALA A 133 8.63 -7.39 18.07
CA ALA A 133 7.99 -6.99 19.32
C ALA A 133 7.76 -5.47 19.43
N ALA A 134 8.71 -4.67 18.94
CA ALA A 134 8.64 -3.21 19.03
C ALA A 134 7.45 -2.66 18.26
N SER A 135 7.17 -3.24 17.09
CA SER A 135 6.03 -2.89 16.25
C SER A 135 4.70 -3.09 17.00
N LEU A 136 4.52 -4.19 17.74
CA LEU A 136 3.31 -4.45 18.52
C LEU A 136 3.11 -3.40 19.63
N GLU A 137 4.19 -3.03 20.32
CA GLU A 137 4.15 -2.04 21.40
C GLU A 137 3.92 -0.61 20.89
N LEU A 138 4.62 -0.23 19.82
CA LEU A 138 4.48 1.09 19.21
C LEU A 138 3.09 1.29 18.65
N THR A 139 2.46 0.23 18.13
CA THR A 139 1.09 0.27 17.61
C THR A 139 0.09 0.80 18.66
N HIS A 140 0.25 0.43 19.93
CA HIS A 140 -0.60 0.93 21.02
C HIS A 140 -0.45 2.44 21.26
N ARG A 141 0.69 3.03 20.89
CA ARG A 141 0.99 4.46 21.11
C ARG A 141 0.77 5.32 19.86
N LEU A 142 0.33 4.72 18.75
CA LEU A 142 0.08 5.47 17.52
C LEU A 142 -1.10 6.42 17.71
N ASN A 143 -0.89 7.69 17.36
CA ASN A 143 -1.94 8.72 17.34
C ASN A 143 -2.26 9.21 15.93
N THR A 144 -1.41 8.87 14.96
CA THR A 144 -1.50 9.34 13.58
C THR A 144 -1.19 8.17 12.67
N ILE A 145 -2.07 7.93 11.69
CA ILE A 145 -1.88 6.90 10.67
C ILE A 145 -1.91 7.58 9.31
N VAL A 146 -0.80 7.47 8.57
CA VAL A 146 -0.70 7.97 7.20
C VAL A 146 -0.83 6.77 6.26
N PHE A 147 -1.83 6.81 5.40
CA PHE A 147 -2.07 5.75 4.42
C PHE A 147 -1.47 6.10 3.08
N ASP A 148 -0.77 5.14 2.47
CA ASP A 148 -0.61 5.17 1.03
C ASP A 148 -1.99 4.97 0.37
N LYS A 149 -2.25 5.63 -0.75
CA LYS A 149 -3.55 5.56 -1.41
C LYS A 149 -3.66 4.26 -2.22
N THR A 150 -2.71 4.08 -3.14
CA THR A 150 -2.79 3.07 -4.18
C THR A 150 -2.48 1.69 -3.61
N GLY A 151 -3.41 0.74 -3.75
CA GLY A 151 -3.23 -0.63 -3.27
C GLY A 151 -3.48 -0.82 -1.77
N THR A 152 -3.40 0.23 -0.95
CA THR A 152 -3.79 0.20 0.46
C THR A 152 -5.26 0.60 0.62
N LEU A 153 -5.63 1.85 0.31
CA LEU A 153 -7.03 2.32 0.39
C LEU A 153 -7.86 1.89 -0.84
N THR A 154 -7.19 1.77 -1.98
CA THR A 154 -7.79 1.38 -3.26
C THR A 154 -7.53 -0.08 -3.62
N LYS A 155 -8.26 -0.60 -4.61
CA LYS A 155 -8.10 -1.97 -5.10
C LYS A 155 -6.75 -2.17 -5.83
N GLY A 156 -6.10 -1.08 -6.26
CA GLY A 156 -4.80 -1.12 -6.94
C GLY A 156 -4.91 -1.52 -8.42
N GLU A 157 -6.14 -1.70 -8.91
CA GLU A 157 -6.44 -1.99 -10.31
C GLU A 157 -7.49 -0.99 -10.83
N PRO A 158 -7.30 -0.41 -12.03
CA PRO A 158 -8.30 0.46 -12.62
C PRO A 158 -9.55 -0.35 -12.96
N VAL A 159 -10.72 0.23 -12.71
CA VAL A 159 -12.02 -0.32 -13.09
C VAL A 159 -12.83 0.72 -13.86
N VAL A 160 -13.72 0.25 -14.73
CA VAL A 160 -14.67 1.13 -15.43
C VAL A 160 -15.69 1.67 -14.43
N THR A 161 -15.72 3.00 -14.26
CA THR A 161 -16.65 3.68 -13.36
C THR A 161 -17.85 4.26 -14.10
N ASP A 162 -17.61 4.90 -15.25
CA ASP A 162 -18.64 5.65 -15.98
C ASP A 162 -18.60 5.32 -17.46
N ILE A 163 -19.78 5.25 -18.07
CA ILE A 163 -19.96 5.07 -19.51
C ILE A 163 -20.94 6.14 -19.98
N ILE A 164 -20.42 7.11 -20.71
CA ILE A 164 -21.16 8.25 -21.25
C ILE A 164 -21.26 8.08 -22.75
N ILE A 165 -22.48 7.98 -23.28
CA ILE A 165 -22.75 8.01 -24.72
C ILE A 165 -22.97 9.45 -25.18
N LYS A 166 -22.60 9.75 -26.42
CA LYS A 166 -22.90 11.05 -27.02
C LYS A 166 -24.42 11.23 -27.18
N GLU A 167 -24.94 12.36 -26.70
CA GLU A 167 -26.33 12.73 -26.88
C GLU A 167 -26.63 12.89 -28.38
N LYS A 168 -27.71 12.26 -28.85
CA LYS A 168 -28.12 12.07 -30.26
C LYS A 168 -27.47 10.92 -31.05
N SER A 169 -26.57 10.11 -30.46
CA SER A 169 -26.16 8.84 -31.04
C SER A 169 -27.15 7.73 -30.64
N SER A 170 -28.39 7.81 -31.12
CA SER A 170 -29.50 6.89 -30.78
C SER A 170 -29.28 5.42 -31.20
N ILE A 171 -28.14 5.11 -31.82
CA ILE A 171 -27.81 3.79 -32.36
C ILE A 171 -27.04 2.93 -31.34
N TYR A 172 -26.29 3.55 -30.42
CA TYR A 172 -25.39 2.80 -29.53
C TYR A 172 -25.85 2.85 -28.07
N SER A 173 -26.06 1.66 -27.49
CA SER A 173 -26.23 1.51 -26.05
C SER A 173 -24.88 1.64 -25.33
N LYS A 174 -24.93 1.85 -24.00
CA LYS A 174 -23.72 1.83 -23.15
C LYS A 174 -22.97 0.50 -23.27
N GLU A 175 -23.70 -0.60 -23.40
CA GLU A 175 -23.13 -1.94 -23.57
C GLU A 175 -22.45 -2.10 -24.93
N GLU A 176 -23.03 -1.56 -26.00
CA GLU A 176 -22.41 -1.62 -27.33
C GLU A 176 -21.14 -0.76 -27.38
N LEU A 177 -21.16 0.42 -26.75
CA LEU A 177 -19.96 1.26 -26.60
C LEU A 177 -18.85 0.50 -25.85
N LEU A 178 -19.20 -0.16 -24.73
CA LEU A 178 -18.25 -0.97 -23.97
C LEU A 178 -17.75 -2.17 -24.76
N LYS A 179 -18.62 -2.85 -25.51
CA LYS A 179 -18.28 -4.01 -26.34
C LYS A 179 -17.30 -3.62 -27.43
N LEU A 180 -17.54 -2.55 -28.18
CA LEU A 180 -16.62 -2.05 -29.21
C LEU A 180 -15.28 -1.62 -28.60
N SER A 181 -15.33 -0.88 -27.49
CA SER A 181 -14.13 -0.42 -26.78
C SER A 181 -13.29 -1.59 -26.23
N ALA A 182 -13.91 -2.55 -25.56
CA ALA A 182 -13.23 -3.73 -25.03
C ALA A 182 -12.70 -4.64 -26.15
N SER A 183 -13.45 -4.80 -27.24
CA SER A 183 -12.99 -5.57 -28.41
C SER A 183 -11.74 -4.94 -29.03
N SER A 184 -11.68 -3.61 -29.13
CA SER A 184 -10.49 -2.91 -29.64
C SER A 184 -9.23 -3.07 -28.76
N GLU A 185 -9.39 -3.45 -27.49
CA GLU A 185 -8.31 -3.59 -26.50
C GLU A 185 -7.93 -5.04 -26.20
N LEU A 186 -8.44 -6.01 -26.95
CA LEU A 186 -8.25 -7.43 -26.64
C LEU A 186 -6.76 -7.83 -26.53
N TYR A 187 -5.90 -7.20 -27.33
CA TYR A 187 -4.45 -7.43 -27.38
C TYR A 187 -3.62 -6.32 -26.71
N SER A 188 -4.27 -5.41 -26.00
CA SER A 188 -3.59 -4.32 -25.32
C SER A 188 -3.16 -4.73 -23.93
N GLU A 189 -1.89 -4.46 -23.63
CA GLU A 189 -1.33 -4.70 -22.29
C GLU A 189 -1.60 -3.54 -21.32
N HIS A 190 -2.20 -2.44 -21.79
CA HIS A 190 -2.41 -1.25 -20.99
C HIS A 190 -3.44 -1.50 -19.87
N PRO A 191 -3.18 -1.11 -18.60
CA PRO A 191 -4.10 -1.34 -17.48
C PRO A 191 -5.53 -0.84 -17.72
N LEU A 192 -5.67 0.32 -18.37
CA LEU A 192 -6.98 0.91 -18.71
C LEU A 192 -7.75 0.07 -19.75
N GLY A 193 -7.04 -0.58 -20.67
CA GLY A 193 -7.61 -1.52 -21.63
C GLY A 193 -8.12 -2.78 -20.97
N LYS A 194 -7.26 -3.37 -20.13
CA LYS A 194 -7.58 -4.55 -19.31
C LYS A 194 -8.81 -4.32 -18.44
N ALA A 195 -8.96 -3.11 -17.86
CA ALA A 195 -10.14 -2.73 -17.07
C ALA A 195 -11.44 -2.81 -17.89
N MET A 196 -11.43 -2.34 -19.14
CA MET A 196 -12.59 -2.39 -20.04
C MET A 196 -12.91 -3.83 -20.47
N VAL A 197 -11.89 -4.61 -20.83
CA VAL A 197 -12.04 -6.03 -21.19
C VAL A 197 -12.61 -6.83 -20.02
N LYS A 198 -12.10 -6.60 -18.79
CA LYS A 198 -12.59 -7.22 -17.56
C LYS A 198 -14.07 -6.87 -17.33
N LYS A 199 -14.46 -5.60 -17.45
CA LYS A 199 -15.85 -5.16 -17.29
C LYS A 199 -16.78 -5.78 -18.34
N ALA A 200 -16.36 -5.83 -19.60
CA ALA A 200 -17.16 -6.44 -20.67
C ALA A 200 -17.37 -7.94 -20.47
N LYS A 201 -16.33 -8.67 -20.01
CA LYS A 201 -16.44 -10.09 -19.65
C LYS A 201 -17.38 -10.32 -18.46
N GLN A 202 -17.34 -9.46 -17.44
CA GLN A 202 -18.28 -9.52 -16.31
C GLN A 202 -19.74 -9.35 -16.75
N LEU A 203 -19.99 -8.49 -17.73
CA LEU A 203 -21.31 -8.29 -18.33
C LEU A 203 -21.66 -9.35 -19.41
N LYS A 204 -20.81 -10.37 -19.59
CA LYS A 204 -20.98 -11.44 -20.59
C LYS A 204 -21.17 -10.94 -22.02
N LEU A 205 -20.57 -9.79 -22.35
CA LEU A 205 -20.62 -9.24 -23.70
C LEU A 205 -19.76 -10.09 -24.66
N LYS A 206 -20.29 -10.41 -25.84
CA LYS A 206 -19.56 -11.13 -26.88
C LYS A 206 -18.56 -10.20 -27.55
N LEU A 207 -17.29 -10.33 -27.16
CA LEU A 207 -16.18 -9.57 -27.73
C LEU A 207 -15.85 -10.07 -29.14
N ILE A 208 -15.42 -9.16 -29.99
CA ILE A 208 -15.05 -9.41 -31.38
C ILE A 208 -13.54 -9.27 -31.49
N GLU A 209 -12.90 -10.15 -32.25
CA GLU A 209 -11.46 -10.10 -32.46
C GLU A 209 -11.11 -8.86 -33.31
N PRO A 210 -10.25 -7.95 -32.80
CA PRO A 210 -9.90 -6.74 -33.52
C PRO A 210 -8.90 -7.05 -34.65
N LYS A 211 -9.10 -6.42 -35.81
CA LYS A 211 -8.13 -6.41 -36.91
C LYS A 211 -7.31 -5.13 -36.87
N ASN A 212 -6.11 -5.15 -37.47
CA ASN A 212 -5.28 -3.95 -37.65
C ASN A 212 -5.01 -3.17 -36.35
N PHE A 213 -4.85 -3.88 -35.22
CA PHE A 213 -4.57 -3.24 -33.93
C PHE A 213 -3.24 -2.47 -33.97
N LYS A 214 -3.29 -1.21 -33.54
CA LYS A 214 -2.14 -0.31 -33.45
C LYS A 214 -2.18 0.48 -32.16
N SER A 215 -1.15 0.32 -31.34
CA SER A 215 -0.93 1.17 -30.17
C SER A 215 -0.26 2.48 -30.60
N ILE A 216 -0.80 3.61 -30.13
CA ILE A 216 -0.31 4.97 -30.42
C ILE A 216 0.16 5.56 -29.09
N THR A 217 1.45 5.44 -28.82
CA THR A 217 2.08 5.82 -27.55
C THR A 217 1.71 7.25 -27.12
N GLY A 218 1.34 7.42 -25.85
CA GLY A 218 0.93 8.69 -25.26
C GLY A 218 -0.42 9.23 -25.76
N ARG A 219 -1.15 8.48 -26.59
CA ARG A 219 -2.41 8.93 -27.21
C ARG A 219 -3.54 7.94 -27.03
N GLY A 220 -3.32 6.66 -27.32
CA GLY A 220 -4.33 5.63 -27.24
C GLY A 220 -4.09 4.50 -28.23
N ILE A 221 -5.14 4.00 -28.87
CA ILE A 221 -5.10 2.88 -29.82
C ILE A 221 -5.99 3.14 -31.03
N SER A 222 -5.71 2.41 -32.12
CA SER A 222 -6.57 2.26 -33.29
C SER A 222 -6.76 0.78 -33.56
N ALA A 223 -7.98 0.35 -33.88
CA ALA A 223 -8.26 -1.01 -34.30
C ALA A 223 -9.49 -1.04 -35.20
N GLU A 224 -9.69 -2.13 -35.93
CA GLU A 224 -10.89 -2.39 -36.71
C GLU A 224 -11.72 -3.47 -36.01
N VAL A 225 -12.97 -3.14 -35.67
CA VAL A 225 -13.88 -4.05 -34.96
C VAL A 225 -15.21 -4.02 -35.70
N ASP A 226 -15.71 -5.19 -36.09
CA ASP A 226 -16.99 -5.31 -36.82
C ASP A 226 -17.03 -4.47 -38.11
N GLY A 227 -15.89 -4.40 -38.82
CA GLY A 227 -15.72 -3.60 -40.04
C GLY A 227 -15.66 -2.08 -39.82
N LYS A 228 -15.69 -1.61 -38.57
CA LYS A 228 -15.61 -0.19 -38.21
C LYS A 228 -14.24 0.17 -37.70
N LYS A 229 -13.73 1.33 -38.11
CA LYS A 229 -12.45 1.85 -37.60
C LYS A 229 -12.66 2.51 -36.25
N ILE A 230 -12.22 1.85 -35.18
CA ILE A 230 -12.29 2.33 -33.80
C ILE A 230 -11.02 3.09 -33.47
N LEU A 231 -11.17 4.34 -33.02
CA LEU A 231 -10.11 5.09 -32.35
C LEU A 231 -10.49 5.32 -30.91
N LYS A 232 -9.55 5.04 -30.01
CA LYS A 232 -9.76 5.18 -28.58
C LYS A 232 -8.56 5.81 -27.91
N GLY A 233 -8.75 6.89 -27.17
CA GLY A 233 -7.63 7.59 -26.56
C GLY A 233 -7.98 8.91 -25.88
N ASN A 234 -6.95 9.74 -25.71
CA ASN A 234 -7.07 11.07 -25.15
C ASN A 234 -7.55 12.11 -26.19
N LEU A 235 -7.70 13.35 -25.74
CA LEU A 235 -8.16 14.46 -26.55
C LEU A 235 -7.23 14.75 -27.76
N ALA A 236 -5.93 14.56 -27.60
CA ALA A 236 -4.96 14.77 -28.68
C ALA A 236 -5.20 13.81 -29.85
N LEU A 237 -5.47 12.52 -29.56
CA LEU A 237 -5.79 11.54 -30.60
C LEU A 237 -7.05 11.93 -31.39
N MET A 238 -8.06 12.45 -30.70
CA MET A 238 -9.32 12.85 -31.31
C MET A 238 -9.13 14.04 -32.25
N ARG A 239 -8.39 15.06 -31.80
CA ARG A 239 -8.11 16.27 -32.60
C ARG A 239 -7.30 15.97 -33.86
N GLU A 240 -6.30 15.10 -33.77
CA GLU A 240 -5.47 14.73 -34.93
C GLU A 240 -6.20 13.95 -36.00
N ASN A 241 -7.25 13.23 -35.62
CA ASN A 241 -8.11 12.51 -36.55
C ASN A 241 -9.35 13.33 -36.94
N ASN A 242 -9.38 14.63 -36.63
CA ASN A 242 -10.47 15.55 -36.94
C ASN A 242 -11.84 15.08 -36.42
N ILE A 243 -11.87 14.45 -35.25
CA ILE A 243 -13.11 13.97 -34.64
C ILE A 243 -13.74 15.10 -33.83
N ALA A 244 -14.88 15.61 -34.29
CA ALA A 244 -15.66 16.60 -33.56
C ALA A 244 -16.30 15.95 -32.32
N LEU A 245 -15.95 16.39 -31.11
CA LEU A 245 -16.36 15.75 -29.85
C LEU A 245 -17.72 16.21 -29.31
N ASP A 246 -18.31 17.27 -29.89
CA ASP A 246 -19.71 17.69 -29.68
C ASP A 246 -20.17 17.67 -28.21
N GLY A 247 -19.45 18.39 -27.34
CA GLY A 247 -19.77 18.52 -25.90
C GLY A 247 -19.22 17.41 -25.00
N LEU A 248 -18.61 16.36 -25.56
CA LEU A 248 -17.94 15.33 -24.75
C LEU A 248 -16.72 15.87 -24.00
N GLU A 249 -16.05 16.92 -24.50
CA GLU A 249 -14.89 17.52 -23.81
C GLU A 249 -15.25 18.03 -22.41
N GLU A 250 -16.40 18.69 -22.25
CA GLU A 250 -16.88 19.17 -20.94
C GLU A 250 -17.16 18.02 -19.98
N LYS A 251 -17.83 16.96 -20.47
CA LYS A 251 -18.11 15.76 -19.68
C LYS A 251 -16.83 15.05 -19.26
N ALA A 252 -15.82 15.00 -20.13
CA ALA A 252 -14.51 14.45 -19.80
C ALA A 252 -13.80 15.28 -18.72
N LEU A 253 -13.89 16.62 -18.79
CA LEU A 253 -13.28 17.51 -17.81
C LEU A 253 -13.87 17.30 -16.41
N VAL A 254 -15.20 17.16 -16.30
CA VAL A 254 -15.86 16.84 -15.03
C VAL A 254 -15.33 15.53 -14.43
N LEU A 255 -15.28 14.47 -15.24
CA LEU A 255 -14.74 13.17 -14.80
C LEU A 255 -13.26 13.27 -14.39
N SER A 256 -12.46 14.06 -15.11
CA SER A 256 -11.05 14.28 -14.77
C SER A 256 -10.88 15.01 -13.44
N ASN A 257 -11.75 15.98 -13.14
CA ASN A 257 -11.75 16.70 -11.86
C ASN A 257 -12.17 15.79 -10.69
N GLU A 258 -12.93 14.74 -10.96
CA GLU A 258 -13.23 13.67 -9.99
C GLU A 258 -12.07 12.67 -9.81
N GLY A 259 -10.92 12.89 -10.46
CA GLY A 259 -9.76 12.00 -10.40
C GLY A 259 -9.89 10.72 -11.23
N LYS A 260 -10.85 10.68 -12.16
CA LYS A 260 -11.04 9.57 -13.11
C LYS A 260 -10.24 9.85 -14.39
N THR A 261 -9.89 8.80 -15.12
CA THR A 261 -9.24 8.94 -16.44
C THR A 261 -10.30 8.75 -17.53
N PRO A 262 -10.78 9.83 -18.17
CA PRO A 262 -11.74 9.75 -19.28
C PRO A 262 -11.03 9.31 -20.57
N ILE A 263 -11.61 8.33 -21.27
CA ILE A 263 -11.10 7.83 -22.54
C ILE A 263 -12.17 8.02 -23.61
N PHE A 264 -11.86 8.81 -24.62
CA PHE A 264 -12.75 9.06 -25.75
C PHE A 264 -12.74 7.87 -26.70
N ILE A 265 -13.90 7.55 -27.24
CA ILE A 265 -14.10 6.45 -28.19
C ILE A 265 -14.82 7.01 -29.42
N SER A 266 -14.37 6.61 -30.59
CA SER A 266 -14.98 6.95 -31.87
C SER A 266 -15.01 5.74 -32.80
N ALA A 267 -15.96 5.74 -33.73
CA ALA A 267 -16.04 4.79 -34.83
C ALA A 267 -16.24 5.55 -36.14
N ASP A 268 -15.47 5.20 -37.17
CA ASP A 268 -15.54 5.79 -38.52
C ASP A 268 -15.51 7.34 -38.49
N SER A 269 -14.61 7.88 -37.68
CA SER A 269 -14.40 9.32 -37.45
C SER A 269 -15.55 10.06 -36.77
N LYS A 270 -16.52 9.34 -36.18
CA LYS A 270 -17.60 9.91 -35.37
C LYS A 270 -17.40 9.57 -33.89
N PRO A 271 -17.50 10.54 -32.97
CA PRO A 271 -17.44 10.21 -31.54
C PRO A 271 -18.63 9.35 -31.12
N LEU A 272 -18.36 8.30 -30.35
CA LEU A 272 -19.41 7.46 -29.77
C LEU A 272 -19.68 7.84 -28.30
N GLY A 273 -18.64 8.18 -27.56
CA GLY A 273 -18.76 8.49 -26.14
C GLY A 273 -17.43 8.47 -25.39
N ILE A 274 -17.54 8.43 -24.06
CA ILE A 274 -16.42 8.37 -23.12
C ILE A 274 -16.63 7.18 -22.20
N ILE A 275 -15.55 6.43 -21.95
CA ILE A 275 -15.48 5.50 -20.82
C ILE A 275 -14.47 6.04 -19.82
N ALA A 276 -14.90 6.22 -18.58
CA ALA A 276 -14.03 6.62 -17.48
C ALA A 276 -13.54 5.40 -16.71
N VAL A 277 -12.26 5.41 -16.36
CA VAL A 277 -11.65 4.38 -15.52
C VAL A 277 -10.94 5.04 -14.33
N ALA A 278 -11.02 4.40 -13.17
CA ALA A 278 -10.35 4.87 -11.96
C ALA A 278 -9.98 3.70 -11.05
N ASP A 279 -8.96 3.91 -10.22
CA ASP A 279 -8.65 3.00 -9.12
C ASP A 279 -9.61 3.30 -7.95
N THR A 280 -10.52 2.37 -7.68
CA THR A 280 -11.61 2.58 -6.70
C THR A 280 -11.20 2.15 -5.31
N LEU A 281 -11.82 2.75 -4.29
CA LEU A 281 -11.65 2.34 -2.89
C LEU A 281 -12.06 0.87 -2.70
N LYS A 282 -11.39 0.16 -1.78
CA LYS A 282 -11.87 -1.14 -1.29
C LYS A 282 -13.19 -0.95 -0.57
N ASP A 283 -14.04 -1.97 -0.61
CA ASP A 283 -15.44 -1.87 -0.17
C ASP A 283 -15.55 -1.47 1.32
N ASN A 284 -14.61 -1.94 2.15
CA ASN A 284 -14.58 -1.66 3.59
C ASN A 284 -13.75 -0.43 3.99
N THR A 285 -13.10 0.27 3.05
CA THR A 285 -12.15 1.36 3.38
C THR A 285 -12.80 2.44 4.24
N LYS A 286 -14.00 2.91 3.86
CA LYS A 286 -14.70 3.96 4.63
C LYS A 286 -15.02 3.51 6.05
N LYS A 287 -15.47 2.26 6.21
CA LYS A 287 -15.77 1.69 7.53
C LYS A 287 -14.52 1.64 8.40
N TYR A 288 -13.42 1.11 7.87
CA TYR A 288 -12.17 1.00 8.63
C TYR A 288 -11.59 2.35 9.03
N LEU A 289 -11.68 3.37 8.17
CA LEU A 289 -11.26 4.73 8.53
C LEU A 289 -12.12 5.31 9.66
N ASN A 290 -13.44 5.08 9.64
CA ASN A 290 -14.31 5.48 10.74
C ASN A 290 -14.00 4.73 12.04
N ASP A 291 -13.78 3.41 11.96
CA ASP A 291 -13.43 2.59 13.12
C ASP A 291 -12.11 3.07 13.76
N LEU A 292 -11.10 3.43 12.93
CA LEU A 292 -9.83 4.01 13.38
C LEU A 292 -9.99 5.39 14.02
N GLN A 293 -10.90 6.23 13.53
CA GLN A 293 -11.20 7.53 14.15
C GLN A 293 -11.92 7.39 15.49
N ASN A 294 -12.67 6.29 15.67
CA ASN A 294 -13.42 6.01 16.89
C ASN A 294 -12.61 5.23 17.94
N LEU A 295 -11.44 4.71 17.58
CA LEU A 295 -10.46 4.15 18.50
C LEU A 295 -9.86 5.29 19.32
N ARG A 296 -10.43 5.51 20.52
CA ARG A 296 -9.89 6.39 21.56
C ARG A 296 -8.75 5.72 22.30
#